data_AF-A0AAW1WWR8-F1
#
_entry.id   AF-A0AAW1WWR8-F1
#
_cell.length_a   1.000
_cell.length_b   1.000
_cell.length_c   1.000
_cell.angle_alpha   90.00
_cell.angle_beta   90.00
_cell.angle_gamma   90.00
#
_symmetry.space_group_name_H-M   'P 1'
#
loop_
_entity.id
_entity.type
_entity.pdbx_description
1 polymer ?
#
loop_
_entity_poly.entity_id
_entity_poly.type
_entity_poly.pdbx_seq_one_letter_code
_entity_poly.pdbx_strand_id
1 'polypeptide(L)'
;MVDLYGQAGRLDETKEFIHDNGISHFSSFWKSFLCACGLHKNLELGKWVSEKLLQLEPSVEGPYVLMSNMCAVNHRWEEVADMRRLMQQRGINKVPGESWIQLKNQVPSSWETNVIHIRLKYIPTWKN
;
A
#
# COMPACT_ATOMS: atom_id res chain seq x y z
N MET A 1 19.16 -7.94 -3.93
CA MET A 1 18.79 -9.37 -3.83
C MET A 1 17.35 -9.54 -3.43
N VAL A 2 16.93 -9.09 -2.23
CA VAL A 2 15.50 -9.12 -1.81
C VAL A 2 14.58 -8.48 -2.85
N ASP A 3 14.89 -7.26 -3.30
CA ASP A 3 14.07 -6.56 -4.30
C ASP A 3 14.05 -7.29 -5.67
N LEU A 4 15.18 -7.85 -6.10
CA LEU A 4 15.30 -8.59 -7.36
C LEU A 4 14.45 -9.86 -7.35
N TYR A 5 14.56 -10.67 -6.29
CA TYR A 5 13.75 -11.89 -6.13
C TYR A 5 12.28 -11.55 -5.97
N GLY A 6 11.96 -10.51 -5.19
CA GLY A 6 10.61 -10.01 -5.00
C GLY A 6 9.95 -9.60 -6.31
N GLN A 7 10.62 -8.77 -7.13
CA GLN A 7 10.09 -8.37 -8.44
C GLN A 7 9.91 -9.57 -9.39
N ALA A 8 10.79 -10.57 -9.32
CA ALA A 8 10.69 -11.79 -10.10
C ALA A 8 9.61 -12.78 -9.62
N GLY A 9 8.92 -12.50 -8.51
CA GLY A 9 7.90 -13.41 -7.94
C GLY A 9 8.49 -14.60 -7.19
N ARG A 10 9.80 -14.58 -6.95
CA ARG A 10 10.57 -15.60 -6.22
C ARG A 10 10.49 -15.34 -4.72
N LEU A 11 9.27 -15.46 -4.20
CA LEU A 11 8.94 -15.03 -2.85
C LEU A 11 9.55 -15.95 -1.78
N ASP A 12 9.62 -17.26 -2.05
CA ASP A 12 10.23 -18.21 -1.12
C ASP A 12 11.75 -17.98 -1.02
N GLU A 13 12.43 -17.75 -2.14
CA GLU A 13 13.86 -17.43 -2.12
C GLU A 13 14.14 -16.07 -1.49
N THR A 14 13.19 -15.13 -1.60
CA THR A 14 13.27 -13.86 -0.87
C THR A 14 13.25 -14.10 0.64
N LYS A 15 12.35 -14.97 1.11
CA LYS A 15 12.23 -15.33 2.52
C LYS A 15 13.47 -16.04 3.03
N GLU A 16 13.94 -17.07 2.33
CA GLU A 16 15.17 -17.80 2.65
C GLU A 16 16.37 -16.86 2.72
N PHE A 17 16.53 -15.99 1.71
CA PHE A 17 17.64 -15.04 1.66
C PHE A 17 17.68 -14.11 2.89
N ILE A 18 16.53 -13.63 3.36
CA ILE A 18 16.46 -12.77 4.56
C ILE A 18 16.90 -13.52 5.82
N HIS A 19 16.50 -14.79 5.95
CA HIS A 19 16.81 -15.62 7.11
C HIS A 19 18.27 -16.10 7.10
N ASP A 20 18.74 -16.65 5.99
CA ASP A 20 20.07 -17.27 5.87
C ASP A 20 21.21 -16.26 6.01
N ASN A 21 20.99 -15.02 5.57
CA ASN A 21 22.00 -13.97 5.63
C ASN A 21 21.92 -13.13 6.92
N GLY A 22 21.00 -13.45 7.85
CA GLY A 22 20.88 -12.73 9.13
C GLY A 22 20.48 -11.26 8.99
N ILE A 23 19.89 -10.87 7.86
CA ILE A 23 19.51 -9.47 7.55
C ILE A 23 18.08 -9.12 7.98
N SER A 24 17.43 -9.99 8.77
CA SER A 24 16.07 -9.82 9.27
C SER A 24 15.86 -8.60 10.17
N HIS A 25 16.92 -7.96 10.64
CA HIS A 25 16.85 -6.75 11.48
C HIS A 25 16.58 -5.46 10.69
N PHE A 26 16.77 -5.48 9.36
CA PHE A 26 16.54 -4.30 8.52
C PHE A 26 15.09 -4.22 8.04
N SER A 27 14.38 -3.18 8.46
CA SER A 27 12.99 -2.91 8.04
C SER A 27 12.85 -2.67 6.54
N SER A 28 13.88 -2.14 5.87
CA SER A 28 13.90 -1.87 4.43
C SER A 28 13.69 -3.13 3.60
N PHE A 29 14.25 -4.28 4.03
CA PHE A 29 14.07 -5.55 3.33
C PHE A 29 12.65 -6.08 3.48
N TRP A 30 12.06 -5.98 4.66
CA TRP A 30 10.66 -6.36 4.87
C TRP A 30 9.69 -5.45 4.12
N LYS A 31 9.98 -4.14 3.99
CA LYS A 31 9.20 -3.22 3.14
C LYS A 31 9.21 -3.66 1.67
N SER A 32 10.40 -3.90 1.11
CA SER A 32 10.54 -4.39 -0.27
C SER A 32 9.83 -5.73 -0.47
N PHE A 33 9.97 -6.65 0.49
CA PHE A 33 9.30 -7.94 0.43
C PHE A 33 7.77 -7.84 0.53
N LEU A 34 7.24 -6.93 1.36
CA LEU A 34 5.80 -6.69 1.47
C LEU A 34 5.24 -6.14 0.15
N CYS A 35 5.95 -5.20 -0.48
CA CYS A 35 5.60 -4.69 -1.80
C CYS A 35 5.55 -5.81 -2.85
N ALA A 36 6.54 -6.72 -2.84
CA ALA A 36 6.53 -7.89 -3.72
C ALA A 36 5.35 -8.83 -3.47
N CYS A 37 5.00 -9.08 -2.20
CA CYS A 37 3.81 -9.87 -1.85
C CYS A 37 2.52 -9.23 -2.40
N GLY A 38 2.41 -7.90 -2.30
CA GLY A 38 1.30 -7.15 -2.88
C GLY A 38 1.24 -7.23 -4.41
N LEU A 39 2.39 -7.08 -5.07
CA LEU A 39 2.51 -7.17 -6.54
C LEU A 39 2.06 -8.53 -7.06
N HIS A 40 2.49 -9.61 -6.40
CA HIS A 40 2.18 -10.99 -6.78
C HIS A 40 0.90 -11.53 -6.13
N LYS A 41 0.12 -10.66 -5.47
CA LYS A 41 -1.17 -10.98 -4.82
C LYS A 41 -1.10 -12.12 -3.81
N ASN A 42 0.05 -12.35 -3.19
CA ASN A 42 0.22 -13.38 -2.16
C ASN A 42 -0.17 -12.80 -0.79
N LEU A 43 -1.45 -12.93 -0.44
CA LEU A 43 -1.99 -12.36 0.79
C LEU A 43 -1.45 -13.05 2.05
N GLU A 44 -1.36 -14.38 2.04
CA GLU A 44 -0.87 -15.17 3.17
C GLU A 44 0.55 -14.74 3.56
N LEU A 45 1.45 -14.67 2.59
CA LEU A 45 2.82 -14.25 2.83
C LEU A 45 2.89 -12.76 3.19
N GLY A 46 2.06 -11.92 2.56
CA GLY A 46 1.95 -10.51 2.90
C GLY A 46 1.60 -10.27 4.36
N LYS A 47 0.66 -11.05 4.93
CA LYS A 47 0.32 -10.98 6.37
C LYS A 47 1.52 -11.28 7.25
N TRP A 48 2.20 -12.39 6.98
CA TRP A 48 3.36 -12.79 7.75
C TRP A 48 4.48 -11.75 7.69
N VAL A 49 4.78 -11.23 6.49
CA VAL A 49 5.77 -10.16 6.29
C VAL A 49 5.35 -8.89 7.02
N SER A 50 4.07 -8.51 6.95
CA SER A 50 3.56 -7.34 7.64
C SER A 50 3.69 -7.47 9.15
N GLU A 51 3.38 -8.62 9.74
CA GLU A 51 3.55 -8.84 11.18
C GLU A 51 5.01 -8.62 11.61
N LYS A 52 5.98 -9.14 10.84
CA LYS A 52 7.41 -8.91 11.10
C LYS A 52 7.80 -7.44 10.97
N LEU A 53 7.31 -6.77 9.94
CA LEU A 53 7.58 -5.35 9.73
C LEU A 53 6.95 -4.49 10.83
N LEU A 54 5.74 -4.80 11.29
CA LEU A 54 5.08 -4.07 12.38
C LEU A 54 5.73 -4.30 13.75
N GLN A 55 6.44 -5.41 13.94
CA GLN A 55 7.28 -5.64 15.13
C GLN A 55 8.53 -4.74 15.11
N LEU A 56 9.10 -4.49 13.93
CA LEU A 56 10.28 -3.62 13.76
C LEU A 56 9.91 -2.13 13.74
N GLU A 57 8.85 -1.77 13.04
CA GLU A 57 8.42 -0.38 12.82
C GLU A 57 6.90 -0.23 13.04
N PRO A 58 6.44 -0.22 14.30
CA PRO A 58 5.02 -0.21 14.62
C PRO A 58 4.29 1.09 14.27
N SER A 59 5.01 2.19 14.04
CA SER A 59 4.45 3.54 13.89
C SER A 59 4.38 4.03 12.44
N VAL A 60 4.88 3.26 11.47
CA VAL A 60 4.94 3.68 10.07
C VAL A 60 3.64 3.33 9.36
N GLU A 61 3.05 4.28 8.60
CA GLU A 61 1.75 4.06 7.95
C GLU A 61 1.81 3.04 6.80
N GLY A 62 2.93 2.99 6.08
CA GLY A 62 3.05 2.29 4.79
C GLY A 62 2.62 0.82 4.83
N PRO A 63 3.10 0.02 5.78
CA PRO A 63 2.74 -1.39 5.91
C PRO A 63 1.24 -1.60 6.13
N TYR A 64 0.60 -0.78 6.96
CA TYR A 64 -0.84 -0.86 7.21
C TYR A 64 -1.66 -0.55 5.97
N VAL A 65 -1.28 0.50 5.24
CA VAL A 65 -1.96 0.90 4.01
C VAL A 65 -1.83 -0.19 2.96
N LEU A 66 -0.63 -0.75 2.80
CA LEU A 66 -0.38 -1.81 1.82
C LEU A 66 -1.17 -3.07 2.16
N MET A 67 -1.18 -3.51 3.43
CA MET A 67 -1.99 -4.66 3.86
C MET A 67 -3.49 -4.43 3.70
N SER A 68 -3.98 -3.25 4.08
CA SER A 68 -5.39 -2.87 3.90
C SER A 68 -5.79 -2.95 2.42
N ASN A 69 -4.93 -2.47 1.51
CA ASN A 69 -5.17 -2.57 0.08
C ASN A 69 -5.17 -4.03 -0.41
N MET A 70 -4.21 -4.85 0.05
CA MET A 70 -4.16 -6.27 -0.29
C MET A 70 -5.41 -7.02 0.16
N CYS A 71 -5.91 -6.76 1.38
CA CYS A 71 -7.16 -7.35 1.88
C CYS A 71 -8.37 -6.88 1.05
N ALA A 72 -8.43 -5.59 0.67
CA ALA A 72 -9.52 -5.04 -0.13
C ALA A 72 -9.61 -5.68 -1.52
N VAL A 73 -8.47 -5.90 -2.19
CA VAL A 73 -8.41 -6.59 -3.50
C VAL A 73 -8.87 -8.04 -3.41
N ASN A 74 -8.70 -8.67 -2.24
CA ASN A 74 -9.15 -10.04 -1.97
C ASN A 74 -10.55 -10.11 -1.33
N HIS A 75 -11.32 -9.02 -1.35
CA HIS A 75 -12.67 -8.92 -0.77
C HIS A 75 -12.76 -9.24 0.74
N ARG A 76 -11.64 -9.16 1.46
CA ARG A 76 -11.55 -9.41 2.90
C ARG A 76 -11.84 -8.15 3.71
N TRP A 77 -13.08 -7.67 3.63
CA TRP A 77 -13.49 -6.39 4.22
C TRP A 77 -13.40 -6.33 5.75
N GLU A 78 -13.55 -7.47 6.44
CA GLU A 78 -13.36 -7.55 7.89
C GLU A 78 -11.92 -7.24 8.28
N GLU A 79 -10.94 -7.82 7.59
CA GLU A 79 -9.52 -7.55 7.86
C GLU A 79 -9.11 -6.15 7.47
N VAL A 80 -9.73 -5.58 6.43
CA VAL A 80 -9.59 -4.15 6.13
C VAL A 80 -10.05 -3.33 7.32
N ALA A 81 -11.20 -3.64 7.92
CA ALA A 81 -11.71 -2.94 9.10
C ALA A 81 -10.78 -3.11 10.31
N ASP A 82 -10.21 -4.29 10.53
CA ASP A 82 -9.28 -4.54 11.63
C ASP A 82 -7.96 -3.80 11.45
N MET A 83 -7.40 -3.75 10.24
CA MET A 83 -6.23 -2.92 9.95
C MET A 83 -6.51 -1.44 10.20
N ARG A 84 -7.71 -0.95 9.85
CA ARG A 84 -8.13 0.42 10.13
C ARG A 84 -8.22 0.71 11.63
N ARG A 85 -8.83 -0.21 12.40
CA ARG A 85 -8.90 -0.10 13.87
C ARG A 85 -7.50 -0.07 14.48
N LEU A 86 -6.60 -0.93 14.00
CA LEU A 86 -5.22 -0.98 14.49
C LEU A 86 -4.45 0.31 14.19
N MET A 87 -4.63 0.92 13.01
CA MET A 87 -4.06 2.23 12.69
C MET A 87 -4.60 3.32 13.63
N GLN A 88 -5.91 3.35 13.89
CA GLN A 88 -6.53 4.33 14.79
C GLN A 88 -6.03 4.18 16.23
N GLN A 89 -5.97 2.95 16.74
CA GLN A 89 -5.44 2.65 18.08
C GLN A 89 -3.98 3.10 18.24
N ARG A 90 -3.19 3.06 17.16
CA ARG A 90 -1.80 3.50 17.15
C ARG A 90 -1.61 4.97 16.78
N GLY A 91 -2.70 5.72 16.56
CA GLY A 91 -2.64 7.13 16.17
C GLY A 91 -2.07 7.37 14.76
N ILE A 92 -2.05 6.35 13.92
CA ILE A 92 -1.53 6.41 12.55
C ILE A 92 -2.61 7.00 11.64
N ASN A 93 -2.41 8.24 11.22
CA ASN A 93 -3.31 8.94 10.31
C ASN A 93 -2.71 9.01 8.91
N LYS A 94 -3.37 8.37 7.94
CA LYS A 94 -3.01 8.55 6.54
C LYS A 94 -3.51 9.90 6.04
N VAL A 95 -2.63 10.70 5.44
CA VAL A 95 -3.06 11.91 4.71
C VAL A 95 -3.79 11.47 3.43
N PRO A 96 -5.03 11.92 3.18
CA PRO A 96 -5.73 11.68 1.93
C PRO A 96 -4.87 12.07 0.72
N GLY A 97 -4.77 11.20 -0.28
CA GLY A 97 -4.19 11.57 -1.56
C GLY A 97 -5.10 12.57 -2.27
N GLU A 98 -4.51 13.65 -2.80
CA GLU A 98 -5.22 14.58 -3.68
C GLU A 98 -4.89 14.25 -5.13
N SER A 99 -5.92 14.15 -5.97
CA SER A 99 -5.75 13.97 -7.40
C SER A 99 -6.59 15.00 -8.16
N TRP A 100 -6.11 15.39 -9.34
CA TRP A 100 -6.76 16.38 -10.18
C TRP A 100 -6.96 15.75 -11.56
N ILE A 101 -8.18 15.84 -12.09
CA ILE A 101 -8.44 15.50 -13.51
C ILE A 101 -8.64 16.81 -14.26
N GLN A 102 -7.80 17.03 -15.28
CA GLN A 102 -7.95 18.13 -16.21
C GLN A 102 -8.82 17.67 -17.38
N LEU A 103 -10.04 18.18 -17.47
CA LEU A 103 -10.91 17.93 -18.62
C LEU A 103 -10.66 19.03 -19.66
N LYS A 104 -10.15 18.65 -20.83
CA LYS A 104 -10.03 19.55 -21.98
C LYS A 104 -11.32 19.48 -22.79
N ASN A 105 -12.16 20.50 -22.66
CA ASN A 105 -13.37 20.59 -23.47
C ASN A 105 -12.98 20.95 -24.91
N GLN A 106 -13.31 20.12 -25.90
CA GLN A 106 -13.16 20.49 -27.31
C GLN A 106 -14.36 21.35 -27.72
N VAL A 107 -14.30 22.64 -27.40
CA VAL A 107 -15.24 23.61 -27.96
C VAL A 107 -14.72 24.04 -29.33
N PRO A 108 -15.54 24.10 -30.39
CA PRO A 108 -15.15 24.66 -31.68
C PRO A 108 -14.57 26.08 -31.50
N SER A 109 -13.54 26.38 -32.28
CA SER A 109 -12.47 27.37 -32.08
C SER A 109 -12.85 28.86 -32.03
N SER A 110 -13.92 29.26 -31.33
CA SER A 110 -14.32 30.67 -31.30
C SER A 110 -14.54 31.27 -29.91
N TRP A 111 -14.73 30.50 -28.84
CA TRP A 111 -14.94 31.07 -27.50
C TRP A 111 -13.96 30.47 -26.50
N GLU A 112 -13.39 31.33 -25.64
CA GLU A 112 -12.31 31.04 -24.69
C GLU A 112 -12.48 29.69 -23.97
N THR A 113 -11.40 28.89 -23.94
CA THR A 113 -11.39 27.57 -23.29
C THR A 113 -11.47 27.74 -21.78
N ASN A 114 -12.67 27.61 -21.21
CA ASN A 114 -12.83 27.52 -19.77
C ASN A 114 -12.22 26.20 -19.26
N VAL A 115 -11.11 26.29 -18.55
CA VAL A 115 -10.48 25.14 -17.88
C VAL A 115 -11.23 24.90 -16.56
N ILE A 116 -12.04 23.84 -16.52
CA ILE A 116 -12.70 23.41 -15.29
C ILE A 116 -11.74 22.47 -14.55
N HIS A 117 -11.30 22.88 -13.36
CA HIS A 117 -10.54 22.04 -12.44
C HIS A 117 -11.51 21.28 -11.54
N ILE A 118 -11.63 19.97 -11.73
CA ILE A 118 -12.40 19.11 -10.81
C ILE A 118 -11.43 18.58 -9.76
N ARG A 119 -11.62 19.01 -8.51
CA ARG A 119 -10.90 18.44 -7.37
C ARG A 119 -11.48 17.05 -7.07
N LEU A 120 -10.76 16.01 -7.48
CA LEU A 120 -11.00 14.67 -6.94
C LEU A 120 -10.25 14.57 -5.61
N LYS A 121 -10.94 14.91 -4.53
CA LYS A 121 -10.57 14.32 -3.25
C LYS A 121 -10.73 12.83 -3.45
N TYR A 122 -9.64 12.06 -3.36
CA TYR A 122 -9.76 10.63 -3.14
C TYR A 122 -10.57 10.52 -1.86
N ILE A 123 -11.86 10.20 -1.96
CA ILE A 123 -12.73 10.11 -0.79
C ILE A 123 -12.07 9.02 0.02
N PRO A 124 -11.44 9.36 1.15
CA PRO A 124 -10.93 8.33 1.99
C PRO A 124 -12.22 7.62 2.42
N THR A 125 -12.36 6.32 2.17
CA THR A 125 -13.46 5.49 2.71
C THR A 125 -13.36 5.37 4.25
N TRP A 126 -12.87 6.41 4.93
CA TRP A 126 -12.54 6.56 6.35
C TRP A 126 -13.55 7.43 7.08
N LYS A 127 -14.78 7.53 6.56
CA LYS A 127 -15.93 8.05 7.30
C LYS A 127 -17.08 7.06 7.17
N ASN A 128 -17.20 6.21 8.19
CA ASN A 128 -18.50 5.92 8.77
C ASN A 128 -18.51 6.62 10.13
#